data_AF-A0A8S3CTV8-F1
#
_entry.id   AF-A0A8S3CTV8-F1
#
_cell.length_a   1.000
_cell.length_b   1.000
_cell.length_c   1.000
_cell.angle_alpha   90.00
_cell.angle_beta   90.00
_cell.angle_gamma   90.00
#
_symmetry.space_group_name_H-M   'P 1'
#
loop_
_entity.id
_entity.type
_entity.pdbx_description
1 polymer ?
#
loop_
_entity_poly.entity_id
_entity_poly.type
_entity_poly.pdbx_seq_one_letter_code
_entity_poly.pdbx_strand_id
1 'polypeptide(L)' 'MCDLAANFYEGLFHKSENIVRPHPYVDAPWIDFDNKDDPIPLVSLDELLLT' A
#
# COMPACT_ATOMS: atom_id res chain seq x y z
N MET A 1 6.36 -10.41 -25.76
CA MET A 1 5.33 -9.99 -24.79
C MET A 1 5.96 -9.45 -23.50
N CYS A 2 7.06 -10.03 -23.01
CA CYS A 2 7.80 -9.49 -21.85
C CYS A 2 8.43 -8.12 -22.13
N ASP A 3 8.91 -7.88 -23.36
CA ASP A 3 9.58 -6.62 -23.72
C ASP A 3 8.63 -5.42 -23.70
N LEU A 4 7.36 -5.63 -24.03
CA LEU A 4 6.33 -4.58 -23.97
C LEU A 4 6.07 -4.16 -22.52
N ALA A 5 6.01 -5.13 -21.60
CA ALA A 5 5.84 -4.85 -20.18
C ALA A 5 7.08 -4.16 -19.60
N ALA A 6 8.28 -4.62 -19.95
CA ALA A 6 9.53 -4.01 -19.53
C ALA A 6 9.63 -2.53 -19.97
N ASN A 7 9.36 -2.25 -21.24
CA ASN A 7 9.36 -0.89 -21.80
C ASN A 7 8.29 0.02 -21.14
N PHE A 8 7.13 -0.54 -20.79
CA PHE A 8 6.08 0.21 -20.09
C PHE A 8 6.54 0.63 -18.68
N TYR A 9 7.09 -0.31 -17.90
CA TYR A 9 7.55 -0.01 -16.53
C TYR A 9 8.75 0.94 -16.54
N GLU A 10 9.70 0.75 -17.45
CA GLU A 10 10.84 1.67 -17.61
C GLU A 10 10.37 3.10 -17.93
N GLY A 11 9.40 3.26 -18.84
CA GLY A 11 8.80 4.55 -19.15
C GLY A 11 8.01 5.16 -17.98
N LEU A 12 7.37 4.33 -17.15
CA LEU A 12 6.65 4.79 -15.96
C LEU A 12 7.62 5.34 -14.91
N PHE A 13 8.71 4.62 -14.64
CA PHE A 13 9.69 5.01 -13.62
C PHE A 13 10.56 6.20 -14.06
N HIS A 14 11.00 6.28 -15.32
CA HIS A 14 11.70 7.48 -15.83
C HIS A 14 10.80 8.74 -15.80
N LYS A 15 9.50 8.62 -16.06
CA LYS A 15 8.56 9.75 -15.92
C LYS A 15 8.33 10.18 -14.46
N SER A 16 8.59 9.30 -13.51
CA SER A 16 8.47 9.57 -12.08
C SER A 16 9.71 10.21 -11.45
N GLU A 17 10.76 10.55 -12.21
CA GLU A 17 11.96 11.24 -11.71
C GLU A 17 11.65 12.57 -10.99
N ASN A 18 10.53 13.22 -11.32
CA ASN A 18 10.04 14.42 -10.62
C ASN A 18 8.88 14.16 -9.63
N ILE A 19 8.44 12.90 -9.52
CA ILE A 19 7.35 12.49 -8.65
C ILE A 19 7.99 11.74 -7.48
N VAL A 20 8.65 12.49 -6.59
CA VAL A 20 8.80 12.04 -5.19
C VAL A 20 7.39 12.15 -4.58
N ARG A 21 6.53 11.19 -4.92
CA ARG A 21 5.40 10.93 -4.04
C ARG A 21 6.06 10.40 -2.77
N PRO A 22 5.80 11.03 -1.61
CA PRO A 22 6.03 10.31 -0.38
C PRO A 22 5.39 8.93 -0.57
N HIS A 23 6.10 7.85 -0.23
CA HIS A 23 5.46 6.53 -0.09
C HIS A 23 4.12 6.78 0.62
N PRO A 24 2.99 6.17 0.23
CA PRO A 24 1.68 6.53 0.79
C PRO A 24 1.60 6.43 2.32
N TYR A 25 2.62 5.84 2.93
CA TYR A 25 2.86 5.72 4.36
C TYR A 25 3.95 6.66 4.92
N VAL A 26 4.39 7.69 4.20
CA VAL A 26 5.35 8.68 4.74
C VAL A 26 4.71 9.49 5.87
N ASP A 27 3.41 9.77 5.74
CA ASP A 27 2.60 10.40 6.78
C ASP A 27 1.78 9.37 7.58
N ALA A 28 1.99 8.07 7.36
CA ALA A 28 1.30 7.07 8.16
C ALA A 28 1.82 7.11 9.59
N PRO A 29 0.93 6.94 10.59
CA PRO A 29 1.38 6.75 11.95
C PRO A 29 2.35 5.57 12.00
N TRP A 30 3.36 5.68 12.85
CA TRP A 30 4.25 4.55 13.14
C TRP A 30 3.40 3.37 13.61
N ILE A 31 3.61 2.21 13.00
CA ILE A 31 2.94 0.98 13.42
C ILE A 31 3.51 0.63 14.79
N ASP A 32 2.65 0.57 15.79
CA ASP A 32 3.01 0.07 17.11
C ASP A 32 3.09 -1.46 17.06
N PHE A 33 4.32 -1.97 17.04
CA PHE A 33 4.57 -3.41 17.01
C PHE A 33 4.47 -4.06 18.40
N ASP A 34 4.38 -3.27 19.48
CA ASP A 34 4.16 -3.78 20.84
C ASP A 34 2.70 -4.17 21.08
N ASN A 35 1.80 -3.85 20.14
CA ASN A 35 0.40 -4.27 20.15
C ASN A 35 0.17 -5.76 19.82
N LYS A 36 1.19 -6.59 20.03
CA LYS A 36 1.16 -8.04 19.77
C LYS A 36 0.17 -8.77 20.68
N ASP A 37 -0.03 -8.26 21.88
CA ASP A 37 -0.91 -8.86 22.89
C ASP A 37 -2.34 -8.29 22.86
N ASP A 38 -2.59 -7.27 22.02
CA ASP A 38 -3.93 -6.71 21.85
C ASP A 38 -4.83 -7.66 21.05
N PRO A 39 -6.01 -8.02 21.58
CA PRO A 39 -6.94 -8.88 20.87
C PRO A 39 -7.51 -8.15 19.64
N ILE A 40 -7.33 -8.74 18.46
CA ILE A 40 -7.98 -8.26 17.24
C ILE A 40 -9.49 -8.42 17.42
N PRO A 41 -10.29 -7.35 17.25
CA PRO A 41 -11.74 -7.45 17.37
C PRO A 41 -12.28 -8.39 16.31
N LEU A 42 -13.15 -9.31 16.73
CA LEU A 42 -13.84 -10.22 15.82
C LEU A 42 -14.92 -9.42 15.08
N VAL A 43 -14.78 -9.34 13.76
CA VAL A 43 -15.77 -8.71 12.87
C VAL A 43 -16.57 -9.81 12.19
N SER A 44 -17.89 -9.65 12.17
CA SER A 44 -18.81 -10.57 11.49
C SER A 44 -18.87 -10.31 9.98
N LEU A 45 -19.29 -11.31 9.20
CA LEU A 45 -19.46 -11.15 7.75
C LEU A 45 -20.48 -10.05 7.40
N ASP A 46 -21.52 -9.89 8.21
CA ASP A 46 -22.56 -8.89 8.00
C ASP A 46 -22.01 -7.47 8.17
N GLU A 47 -21.11 -7.24 9.13
CA GLU A 47 -20.45 -5.94 9.33
C GLU A 47 -19.51 -5.57 8.17
N LEU A 48 -18.88 -6.57 7.51
CA LEU A 48 -18.00 -6.35 6.36
C LEU A 48 -18.76 -5.99 5.08
N LEU A 49 -20.02 -6.39 4.96
CA LEU A 49 -20.83 -6.18 3.76
C LEU A 49 -21.63 -4.86 3.79
N LEU A 50 -21.63 -4.17 4.94
CA LEU A 50 -22.36 -2.91 5.17
C LEU A 50 -21.49 -1.65 5.00
N THR A 51 -20.20 -1.80 4.67
CA THR A 51 -19.26 -0.72 4.32
C THR A 51 -19.23 -0.44 2.83
#